data_AF-A0A3D4FVR8-F1
#
_entry.id   AF-A0A3D4FVR8-F1
#
_cell.length_a   1.000
_cell.length_b   1.000
_cell.length_c   1.000
_cell.angle_alpha   90.00
_cell.angle_beta   90.00
_cell.angle_gamma   90.00
#
_symmetry.space_group_name_H-M   'P 1'
#
loop_
_entity.id
_entity.type
_entity.pdbx_description
1 polymer ?
#
loop_
_entity_poly.entity_id
_entity_poly.type
_entity_poly.pdbx_seq_one_letter_code
_entity_poly.pdbx_strand_id
1 'polypeptide(L)'
;MVGRPYFAIGDQVVRDDSALERLLGRRGINRLRRFWADGTSKRSPADYARAGHTRDNEHPWLHRTFEHVLSEIDDPLTEWFTAVQCHSDLATEPDRTSGLFGMDNLLIDHPGYCSMYTLVEGNDGLIRALAERVRSPILWDAPVTQVDAHPDRGFRLTTRTADDPHHVVDLDALIVTLTPPGLRRIRWSDASLYSAVQAHVLHHDHSTAYLRVTLFWRRRFWRDQFPEDYFVSDAFGGVTVYDQSSDGDGVGVQSWLIAGANAIELANRSDDEIVAAVLGAMPSMLPVSDNALIDSRVDRWLGVAGVSGLPGGVPLLSLEKRHTPDARWPQ
;
A
#
# COMPACT_ATOMS: atom_id res chain seq x y z
N MET A 1 -19.32 12.92 6.81
CA MET A 1 -17.88 13.12 6.93
C MET A 1 -17.69 13.99 8.14
N VAL A 2 -17.35 13.48 9.33
CA VAL A 2 -16.98 14.39 10.42
C VAL A 2 -15.84 13.73 11.20
N GLY A 3 -14.63 14.23 10.97
CA GLY A 3 -13.59 14.26 11.99
C GLY A 3 -12.30 13.52 11.72
N ARG A 4 -12.21 12.63 10.72
CA ARG A 4 -10.99 11.85 10.46
C ARG A 4 -10.80 11.55 8.97
N PRO A 5 -9.55 11.56 8.47
CA PRO A 5 -8.35 11.97 9.18
C PRO A 5 -8.26 13.50 9.32
N TYR A 6 -7.29 13.96 10.09
CA TYR A 6 -6.86 15.37 10.05
C TYR A 6 -6.00 15.57 8.81
N PHE A 7 -6.06 16.76 8.20
CA PHE A 7 -5.21 17.10 7.06
C PHE A 7 -4.33 18.31 7.33
N ALA A 8 -3.08 18.24 6.91
CA ALA A 8 -2.16 19.36 6.77
C ALA A 8 -2.09 19.75 5.29
N ILE A 9 -2.76 20.84 4.93
CA ILE A 9 -2.86 21.33 3.55
C ILE A 9 -2.17 22.69 3.47
N GLY A 10 -1.00 22.75 2.84
CA GLY A 10 -0.08 23.88 2.97
C GLY A 10 0.16 24.22 4.45
N ASP A 11 -0.16 25.45 4.85
CA ASP A 11 -0.01 25.93 6.23
C ASP A 11 -1.30 25.81 7.07
N GLN A 12 -2.28 25.04 6.62
CA GLN A 12 -3.60 24.91 7.27
C GLN A 12 -3.87 23.50 7.79
N VAL A 13 -4.52 23.43 8.96
CA VAL A 13 -5.08 22.18 9.50
C VAL A 13 -6.56 22.11 9.16
N VAL A 14 -6.94 21.07 8.42
CA VAL A 14 -8.33 20.71 8.17
C VAL A 14 -8.72 19.58 9.12
N ARG A 15 -9.52 19.91 10.14
CA ARG A 15 -9.93 18.98 11.22
C ARG A 15 -11.43 18.79 11.33
N ASP A 16 -12.20 19.61 10.63
CA ASP A 16 -13.65 19.64 10.72
C ASP A 16 -14.27 20.17 9.42
N ASP A 17 -15.58 20.00 9.29
CA ASP A 17 -16.35 20.46 8.12
C ASP A 17 -16.23 21.97 7.89
N SER A 18 -16.02 22.76 8.94
CA SER A 18 -15.89 24.22 8.79
C SER A 18 -14.53 24.59 8.20
N ALA A 19 -13.46 23.91 8.60
CA ALA A 19 -12.13 24.04 8.00
C ALA A 19 -12.14 23.55 6.55
N LEU A 20 -12.81 22.43 6.30
CA LEU A 20 -12.97 21.91 4.94
C LEU A 20 -13.77 22.87 4.05
N GLU A 21 -14.77 23.58 4.61
CA GLU A 21 -15.57 24.55 3.85
C GLU A 21 -14.77 25.80 3.52
N ARG A 22 -13.88 26.22 4.43
CA ARG A 22 -12.94 27.32 4.16
C ARG A 22 -11.96 26.96 3.04
N LEU A 23 -11.54 25.69 2.97
CA LEU A 23 -10.63 25.20 1.93
C LEU A 23 -11.35 25.06 0.57
N LEU A 24 -12.43 24.28 0.51
CA LEU A 24 -13.08 23.89 -0.74
C LEU A 24 -14.20 24.85 -1.19
N GLY A 25 -14.63 25.73 -0.30
CA GLY A 25 -15.86 26.50 -0.46
C GLY A 25 -17.12 25.63 -0.37
N ARG A 26 -18.26 26.31 -0.28
CA ARG A 26 -19.58 25.66 -0.19
C ARG A 26 -19.89 24.76 -1.39
N ARG A 27 -19.47 25.18 -2.59
CA ARG A 27 -19.64 24.40 -3.82
C ARG A 27 -18.82 23.11 -3.78
N GLY A 28 -17.54 23.19 -3.41
CA GLY A 28 -16.65 22.03 -3.34
C GLY A 28 -17.11 21.00 -2.31
N ILE A 29 -17.47 21.43 -1.11
CA ILE A 29 -18.04 20.52 -0.09
C ILE A 29 -19.29 19.80 -0.60
N ASN A 30 -20.20 20.51 -1.27
CA ASN A 30 -21.43 19.89 -1.78
C ASN A 30 -21.13 18.88 -2.89
N ARG A 31 -20.06 19.08 -3.66
CA ARG A 31 -19.59 18.13 -4.69
C ARG A 31 -18.93 16.93 -4.06
N LEU A 32 -18.02 17.14 -3.11
CA LEU A 32 -17.41 16.08 -2.32
C LEU A 32 -18.46 15.18 -1.66
N ARG A 33 -19.44 15.77 -0.96
CA ARG A 33 -20.53 15.02 -0.32
C ARG A 33 -21.34 14.19 -1.32
N ARG A 34 -21.60 14.71 -2.52
CA ARG A 34 -22.31 13.97 -3.57
C ARG A 34 -21.47 12.81 -4.11
N PHE A 35 -20.18 13.04 -4.33
CA PHE A 35 -19.24 12.00 -4.73
C PHE A 35 -19.18 10.86 -3.71
N TRP A 36 -19.03 11.19 -2.42
CA TRP A 36 -19.06 10.20 -1.34
C TRP A 36 -20.39 9.45 -1.23
N ALA A 37 -21.52 10.15 -1.34
CA ALA A 37 -22.84 9.53 -1.33
C ALA A 37 -23.01 8.56 -2.51
N ASP A 38 -22.51 8.94 -3.68
CA ASP A 38 -22.55 8.12 -4.88
C ASP A 38 -21.68 6.87 -4.75
N GLY A 39 -20.42 7.02 -4.31
CA GLY A 39 -19.50 5.90 -4.09
C GLY A 39 -20.00 4.92 -3.03
N THR A 40 -20.47 5.42 -1.88
CA THR A 40 -21.03 4.56 -0.82
C THR A 40 -22.33 3.88 -1.24
N SER A 41 -23.13 4.48 -2.12
CA SER A 41 -24.32 3.82 -2.69
C SER A 41 -23.99 2.66 -3.65
N LYS A 42 -22.82 2.72 -4.30
CA LYS A 42 -22.33 1.69 -5.23
C LYS A 42 -21.50 0.60 -4.55
N ARG A 43 -20.88 0.91 -3.41
CA ARG A 43 -19.98 0.02 -2.68
C ARG A 43 -20.47 -0.16 -1.25
N SER A 44 -21.26 -1.20 -0.99
CA SER A 44 -21.72 -1.51 0.38
C SER A 44 -20.56 -1.98 1.27
N PRO A 45 -20.63 -1.84 2.62
CA PRO A 45 -19.62 -2.39 3.52
C PRO A 45 -19.37 -3.89 3.36
N ALA A 46 -20.42 -4.66 3.05
CA ALA A 46 -20.32 -6.11 2.83
C ALA A 46 -19.63 -6.46 1.50
N ASP A 47 -19.75 -5.61 0.48
CA ASP A 47 -19.03 -5.79 -0.78
C ASP A 47 -17.58 -5.29 -0.65
N TYR A 48 -17.34 -4.19 0.07
CA TYR A 48 -16.00 -3.73 0.45
C TYR A 48 -15.21 -4.80 1.22
N ALA A 49 -15.82 -5.44 2.23
CA ALA A 49 -15.17 -6.53 2.98
C ALA A 49 -14.81 -7.75 2.11
N ARG A 50 -15.33 -7.82 0.87
CA ARG A 50 -15.05 -8.86 -0.13
C ARG A 50 -14.42 -8.27 -1.40
N ALA A 51 -13.73 -7.14 -1.26
CA ALA A 51 -13.06 -6.48 -2.37
C ALA A 51 -12.08 -7.42 -3.09
N GLY A 52 -11.93 -7.23 -4.40
CA GLY A 52 -11.02 -8.04 -5.21
C GLY A 52 -11.59 -9.42 -5.58
N HIS A 53 -12.91 -9.59 -5.51
CA HIS A 53 -13.62 -10.77 -6.02
C HIS A 53 -14.15 -10.52 -7.44
N THR A 54 -14.45 -11.58 -8.20
CA THR A 54 -14.91 -11.47 -9.59
C THR A 54 -16.21 -10.69 -9.78
N ARG A 55 -17.05 -10.58 -8.75
CA ARG A 55 -18.25 -9.75 -8.78
C ARG A 55 -17.93 -8.27 -8.98
N ASP A 56 -16.76 -7.82 -8.51
CA ASP A 56 -16.33 -6.43 -8.71
C ASP A 56 -16.10 -6.11 -10.20
N ASN A 57 -16.00 -7.11 -11.09
CA ASN A 57 -15.97 -6.90 -12.54
C ASN A 57 -17.22 -6.20 -13.09
N GLU A 58 -18.34 -6.29 -12.37
CA GLU A 58 -19.60 -5.65 -12.73
C GLU A 58 -19.68 -4.21 -12.21
N HIS A 59 -18.74 -3.78 -11.35
CA HIS A 59 -18.77 -2.45 -10.76
C HIS A 59 -18.44 -1.37 -11.82
N PRO A 60 -19.24 -0.29 -11.91
CA PRO A 60 -19.10 0.72 -12.97
C PRO A 60 -17.76 1.47 -12.95
N TRP A 61 -17.05 1.45 -11.82
CA TRP A 61 -15.76 2.12 -11.65
C TRP A 61 -14.53 1.19 -11.74
N LEU A 62 -14.69 -0.14 -11.92
CA LEU A 62 -13.52 -1.02 -12.02
C LEU A 62 -12.74 -0.77 -13.32
N HIS A 63 -13.44 -0.57 -14.44
CA HIS A 63 -12.84 -0.43 -15.78
C HIS A 63 -12.48 1.02 -16.13
N ARG A 64 -12.60 1.94 -15.17
CA ARG A 64 -12.26 3.35 -15.33
C ARG A 64 -11.07 3.66 -14.45
N THR A 65 -10.18 4.55 -14.90
CA THR A 65 -9.12 5.06 -14.04
C THR A 65 -9.73 5.83 -12.87
N PHE A 66 -9.02 5.89 -11.74
CA PHE A 66 -9.48 6.68 -10.61
C PHE A 66 -9.50 8.17 -10.93
N GLU A 67 -8.54 8.67 -11.72
CA GLU A 67 -8.57 10.03 -12.28
C GLU A 67 -9.90 10.36 -12.98
N HIS A 68 -10.38 9.47 -13.85
CA HIS A 68 -11.65 9.67 -14.56
C HIS A 68 -12.87 9.58 -13.62
N VAL A 69 -12.77 8.84 -12.52
CA VAL A 69 -13.84 8.82 -11.50
C VAL A 69 -13.80 10.10 -10.66
N LEU A 70 -12.62 10.59 -10.29
CA LEU A 70 -12.45 11.86 -9.60
C LEU A 70 -13.02 13.03 -10.42
N SER A 71 -12.81 13.05 -11.74
CA SER A 71 -13.33 14.12 -12.61
C SER A 71 -14.86 14.27 -12.59
N GLU A 72 -15.61 13.30 -12.04
CA GLU A 72 -17.07 13.43 -11.84
C GLU A 72 -17.44 14.46 -10.75
N ILE A 73 -16.48 14.84 -9.89
CA ILE A 73 -16.64 15.91 -8.90
C ILE A 73 -16.80 17.28 -9.60
N ASP A 74 -16.20 17.44 -10.79
CA ASP A 74 -16.24 18.62 -11.66
C ASP A 74 -15.63 19.89 -11.03
N ASP A 75 -14.81 19.74 -9.99
CA ASP A 75 -14.23 20.84 -9.21
C ASP A 75 -12.75 20.55 -8.93
N PRO A 76 -11.80 21.20 -9.64
CA PRO A 76 -10.40 20.82 -9.61
C PRO A 76 -9.75 20.80 -8.22
N LEU A 77 -10.15 21.74 -7.35
CA LEU A 77 -9.62 21.78 -5.98
C LEU A 77 -10.17 20.63 -5.14
N THR A 78 -11.45 20.30 -5.29
CA THR A 78 -12.08 19.17 -4.60
C THR A 78 -11.55 17.83 -5.13
N GLU A 79 -11.31 17.72 -6.44
CA GLU A 79 -10.68 16.57 -7.09
C GLU A 79 -9.29 16.32 -6.54
N TRP A 80 -8.45 17.37 -6.54
CA TRP A 80 -7.11 17.33 -5.98
C TRP A 80 -7.11 16.93 -4.50
N PHE A 81 -7.97 17.56 -3.69
CA PHE A 81 -8.07 17.24 -2.26
C PHE A 81 -8.45 15.76 -2.03
N THR A 82 -9.38 15.25 -2.83
CA THR A 82 -9.82 13.85 -2.74
C THR A 82 -8.71 12.88 -3.17
N ALA A 83 -7.90 13.25 -4.16
CA ALA A 83 -6.71 12.47 -4.55
C ALA A 83 -5.67 12.45 -3.42
N VAL A 84 -5.35 13.62 -2.85
CA VAL A 84 -4.41 13.76 -1.72
C VAL A 84 -4.78 12.86 -0.55
N GLN A 85 -6.09 12.74 -0.25
CA GLN A 85 -6.57 11.95 0.89
C GLN A 85 -6.11 10.49 0.88
N CYS A 86 -6.02 9.86 -0.29
CA CYS A 86 -5.75 8.42 -0.39
C CYS A 86 -4.48 8.09 -1.18
N HIS A 87 -3.74 9.08 -1.69
CA HIS A 87 -2.62 8.86 -2.60
C HIS A 87 -1.56 7.89 -2.03
N SER A 88 -1.15 8.05 -0.78
CA SER A 88 -0.22 7.11 -0.17
C SER A 88 -0.79 5.70 0.01
N ASP A 89 -2.10 5.55 0.22
CA ASP A 89 -2.71 4.22 0.37
C ASP A 89 -2.85 3.51 -0.99
N LEU A 90 -3.03 4.28 -2.08
CA LEU A 90 -3.04 3.75 -3.44
C LEU A 90 -1.68 3.22 -3.90
N ALA A 91 -0.59 3.71 -3.29
CA ALA A 91 0.78 3.47 -3.70
C ALA A 91 1.13 3.93 -5.14
N THR A 92 0.21 4.56 -5.85
CA THR A 92 0.35 4.96 -7.26
C THR A 92 -0.57 6.12 -7.62
N GLU A 93 -0.31 6.73 -8.77
CA GLU A 93 -1.07 7.88 -9.26
C GLU A 93 -2.51 7.49 -9.67
N PRO A 94 -3.51 8.39 -9.55
CA PRO A 94 -4.91 8.10 -9.86
C PRO A 94 -5.18 7.61 -11.30
N ASP A 95 -4.35 7.98 -12.27
CA ASP A 95 -4.46 7.54 -13.67
C ASP A 95 -3.93 6.10 -13.87
N ARG A 96 -3.23 5.54 -12.88
CA ARG A 96 -2.59 4.22 -12.90
C ARG A 96 -3.33 3.15 -12.09
N THR A 97 -4.48 3.49 -11.51
CA THR A 97 -5.34 2.58 -10.74
C THR A 97 -6.81 2.68 -11.18
N SER A 98 -7.62 1.68 -10.83
CA SER A 98 -9.06 1.72 -11.07
C SER A 98 -9.79 2.64 -10.11
N GLY A 99 -10.91 3.23 -10.55
CA GLY A 99 -11.76 4.04 -9.70
C GLY A 99 -12.43 3.27 -8.57
N LEU A 100 -12.69 1.97 -8.72
CA LEU A 100 -13.17 1.14 -7.61
C LEU A 100 -12.12 1.04 -6.50
N PHE A 101 -10.87 0.74 -6.84
CA PHE A 101 -9.79 0.66 -5.85
C PHE A 101 -9.50 2.03 -5.21
N GLY A 102 -9.57 3.11 -6.00
CA GLY A 102 -9.56 4.49 -5.51
C GLY A 102 -10.61 4.73 -4.42
N MET A 103 -11.87 4.38 -4.72
CA MET A 103 -12.97 4.52 -3.77
C MET A 103 -12.80 3.62 -2.54
N ASP A 104 -12.36 2.37 -2.70
CA ASP A 104 -12.13 1.46 -1.58
C ASP A 104 -11.09 2.02 -0.59
N ASN A 105 -10.05 2.72 -1.07
CA ASN A 105 -9.06 3.35 -0.18
C ASN A 105 -9.60 4.59 0.53
N LEU A 106 -10.41 5.42 -0.15
CA LEU A 106 -11.12 6.50 0.54
C LEU A 106 -12.01 5.95 1.67
N LEU A 107 -12.66 4.81 1.45
CA LEU A 107 -13.58 4.21 2.43
C LEU A 107 -12.88 3.66 3.68
N ILE A 108 -11.56 3.52 3.73
CA ILE A 108 -10.81 3.10 4.93
C ILE A 108 -11.10 4.03 6.11
N ASP A 109 -11.18 5.34 5.86
CA ASP A 109 -11.47 6.34 6.88
C ASP A 109 -12.97 6.43 7.23
N HIS A 110 -13.83 5.71 6.51
CA HIS A 110 -15.26 5.72 6.76
C HIS A 110 -15.62 4.74 7.90
N PRO A 111 -16.25 5.21 9.00
CA PRO A 111 -16.49 4.39 10.20
C PRO A 111 -17.42 3.18 9.96
N GLY A 112 -18.16 3.19 8.86
CA GLY A 112 -19.01 2.07 8.43
C GLY A 112 -18.30 0.96 7.66
N TYR A 113 -17.01 1.11 7.31
CA TYR A 113 -16.28 0.19 6.42
C TYR A 113 -15.08 -0.46 7.08
N CYS A 114 -14.24 0.32 7.76
CA CYS A 114 -13.04 -0.18 8.41
C CYS A 114 -12.91 0.34 9.84
N SER A 115 -12.25 -0.42 10.69
CA SER A 115 -11.81 0.01 12.02
C SER A 115 -10.34 -0.33 12.13
N MET A 116 -9.52 0.69 12.33
CA MET A 116 -8.08 0.52 12.46
C MET A 116 -7.71 0.13 13.89
N TYR A 117 -6.72 -0.75 14.00
CA TYR A 117 -6.13 -1.14 15.25
C TYR A 117 -4.64 -1.40 15.03
N THR A 118 -3.86 -1.20 16.09
CA THR A 118 -2.43 -1.51 16.11
C THR A 118 -2.18 -2.58 17.15
N LEU A 119 -1.27 -3.51 16.86
CA LEU A 119 -0.80 -4.48 17.85
C LEU A 119 0.18 -3.80 18.80
N VAL A 120 0.06 -4.06 20.11
CA VAL A 120 0.91 -3.43 21.14
C VAL A 120 2.42 -3.64 20.89
N GLU A 121 2.81 -4.79 20.35
CA GLU A 121 4.20 -5.10 20.00
C GLU A 121 4.53 -4.84 18.51
N GLY A 122 3.66 -4.11 17.81
CA GLY A 122 3.70 -3.95 16.37
C GLY A 122 3.37 -5.21 15.58
N ASN A 123 3.41 -5.09 14.25
CA ASN A 123 3.12 -6.21 13.35
C ASN A 123 4.12 -7.37 13.48
N ASP A 124 5.33 -7.11 13.97
CA ASP A 124 6.35 -8.14 14.26
C ASP A 124 5.89 -9.14 15.32
N GLY A 125 5.02 -8.74 16.25
CA GLY A 125 4.40 -9.66 17.21
C GLY A 125 3.60 -10.76 16.53
N LEU A 126 2.88 -10.43 15.46
CA LEU A 126 2.15 -11.42 14.65
C LEU A 126 3.11 -12.38 13.94
N ILE A 127 4.19 -11.85 13.34
CA ILE A 127 5.20 -12.67 12.65
C ILE A 127 5.89 -13.63 13.64
N ARG A 128 6.29 -13.14 14.82
CA ARG A 128 6.86 -13.98 15.89
C ARG A 128 5.87 -15.07 16.33
N ALA A 129 4.62 -14.69 16.60
CA ALA A 129 3.59 -15.63 17.03
C ALA A 129 3.29 -16.71 15.96
N LEU A 130 3.37 -16.38 14.67
CA LEU A 130 3.27 -17.34 13.57
C LEU A 130 4.49 -18.25 13.52
N ALA A 131 5.71 -17.71 13.60
CA ALA A 131 6.94 -18.48 13.58
C ALA A 131 7.02 -19.51 14.73
N GLU A 132 6.54 -19.16 15.92
CA GLU A 132 6.45 -20.07 17.07
C GLU A 132 5.45 -21.23 16.86
N ARG A 133 4.45 -21.05 15.99
CA ARG A 133 3.38 -22.03 15.74
C ARG A 133 3.65 -22.90 14.51
N VAL A 134 4.42 -22.41 13.54
CA VAL A 134 4.80 -23.16 12.35
C VAL A 134 5.77 -24.27 12.76
N ARG A 135 5.35 -25.52 12.55
CA ARG A 135 6.15 -26.72 12.84
C ARG A 135 6.99 -27.19 11.64
N SER A 136 6.71 -26.64 10.45
CA SER A 136 7.44 -26.97 9.23
C SER A 136 8.86 -26.40 9.29
N PRO A 137 9.88 -27.11 8.78
CA PRO A 137 11.23 -26.56 8.65
C PRO A 137 11.24 -25.27 7.81
N ILE A 138 11.95 -24.25 8.28
CA ILE A 138 12.17 -23.01 7.54
C ILE A 138 13.63 -22.99 7.08
N LEU A 139 13.85 -22.94 5.77
CA LEU A 139 15.18 -22.82 5.17
C LEU A 139 15.47 -21.35 4.86
N TRP A 140 16.28 -20.73 5.70
CA TRP A 140 16.79 -19.37 5.49
C TRP A 140 17.95 -19.37 4.48
N ASP A 141 18.19 -18.23 3.84
CA ASP A 141 19.30 -18.03 2.89
C ASP A 141 19.37 -19.08 1.76
N ALA A 142 18.20 -19.60 1.37
CA ALA A 142 18.03 -20.62 0.34
C ALA A 142 17.14 -20.12 -0.82
N PRO A 143 17.53 -19.04 -1.54
CA PRO A 143 16.76 -18.56 -2.68
C PRO A 143 16.51 -19.67 -3.70
N VAL A 144 15.23 -19.83 -4.06
CA VAL A 144 14.79 -20.68 -5.16
C VAL A 144 15.27 -20.08 -6.48
N THR A 145 16.01 -20.85 -7.27
CA THR A 145 16.56 -20.41 -8.56
C THR A 145 15.86 -21.06 -9.74
N GLN A 146 15.30 -22.26 -9.55
CA GLN A 146 14.64 -23.02 -10.61
C GLN A 146 13.51 -23.89 -10.06
N VAL A 147 12.46 -24.03 -10.88
CA VAL A 147 11.37 -24.98 -10.68
C VAL A 147 11.16 -25.76 -11.97
N ASP A 148 11.18 -27.09 -11.86
CA ASP A 148 10.82 -28.04 -12.90
C ASP A 148 9.49 -28.70 -12.52
N ALA A 149 8.57 -28.82 -13.47
CA ALA A 149 7.30 -29.51 -13.29
C ALA A 149 7.29 -30.81 -14.09
N HIS A 150 6.90 -31.89 -13.44
CA HIS A 150 6.89 -33.24 -13.99
C HIS A 150 5.50 -33.86 -13.75
N PRO A 151 4.65 -34.03 -14.79
CA PRO A 151 3.27 -34.51 -14.62
C PRO A 151 3.12 -35.76 -13.76
N ASP A 152 4.09 -36.68 -13.82
CA ASP A 152 4.06 -37.95 -13.08
C ASP A 152 4.78 -37.91 -11.73
N ARG A 153 5.53 -36.84 -11.42
CA ARG A 153 6.46 -36.77 -10.26
C ARG A 153 6.34 -35.50 -9.42
N GLY A 154 5.40 -34.62 -9.73
CA GLY A 154 5.23 -33.35 -9.06
C GLY A 154 6.25 -32.30 -9.50
N PHE A 155 6.82 -31.59 -8.54
CA PHE A 155 7.76 -30.49 -8.76
C PHE A 155 9.15 -30.84 -8.27
N ARG A 156 10.15 -30.31 -8.95
CA ARG A 156 11.53 -30.30 -8.48
C ARG A 156 11.98 -28.85 -8.33
N LEU A 157 12.43 -28.52 -7.15
CA LEU A 157 12.89 -27.18 -6.79
C LEU A 157 14.40 -27.20 -6.64
N THR A 158 15.08 -26.19 -7.20
CA THR A 158 16.50 -25.96 -6.95
C THR A 158 16.68 -24.68 -6.14
N THR A 159 17.33 -24.81 -5.00
CA THR A 159 17.78 -23.67 -4.16
C THR A 159 19.28 -23.49 -4.27
N ARG A 160 19.73 -22.26 -4.01
CA ARG A 160 21.16 -21.97 -3.82
C ARG A 160 21.40 -21.53 -2.38
N THR A 161 22.25 -22.23 -1.65
CA THR A 161 22.71 -21.83 -0.31
C THR A 161 24.21 -21.46 -0.36
N ALA A 162 24.76 -20.96 0.75
CA ALA A 162 26.18 -20.65 0.84
C ALA A 162 27.06 -21.91 0.69
N ASP A 163 26.59 -23.05 1.19
CA ASP A 163 27.33 -24.32 1.24
C ASP A 163 27.00 -25.26 0.07
N ASP A 164 25.85 -25.08 -0.59
CA ASP A 164 25.42 -25.88 -1.72
C ASP A 164 24.78 -25.01 -2.83
N PRO A 165 25.48 -24.81 -3.96
CA PRO A 165 24.96 -23.99 -5.04
C PRO A 165 23.76 -24.61 -5.76
N HIS A 166 23.50 -25.92 -5.58
CA HIS A 166 22.50 -26.69 -6.30
C HIS A 166 21.78 -27.70 -5.40
N HIS A 167 21.29 -27.25 -4.25
CA HIS A 167 20.45 -28.10 -3.40
C HIS A 167 19.08 -28.32 -4.07
N VAL A 168 18.71 -29.59 -4.27
CA VAL A 168 17.50 -30.00 -5.01
C VAL A 168 16.50 -30.68 -4.06
N VAL A 169 15.23 -30.33 -4.20
CA VAL A 169 14.12 -30.90 -3.43
C VAL A 169 13.00 -31.33 -4.37
N ASP A 170 12.55 -32.58 -4.26
CA ASP A 170 11.36 -33.09 -4.94
C ASP A 170 10.13 -32.87 -4.03
N LEU A 171 9.02 -32.42 -4.63
CA LEU A 171 7.82 -31.97 -3.94
C LEU A 171 6.55 -32.46 -4.66
N ASP A 172 5.55 -32.93 -3.92
CA ASP A 172 4.25 -33.29 -4.51
C ASP A 172 3.41 -32.05 -4.87
N ALA A 173 3.63 -30.94 -4.14
CA ALA A 173 2.91 -29.69 -4.32
C ALA A 173 3.82 -28.48 -4.07
N LEU A 174 3.54 -27.37 -4.75
CA LEU A 174 4.28 -26.12 -4.63
C LEU A 174 3.32 -24.95 -4.46
N ILE A 175 3.45 -24.23 -3.34
CA ILE A 175 2.76 -22.96 -3.09
C ILE A 175 3.80 -21.84 -3.21
N VAL A 176 3.54 -20.88 -4.09
CA VAL A 176 4.46 -19.77 -4.35
C VAL A 176 3.83 -18.46 -3.87
N THR A 177 4.44 -17.83 -2.86
CA THR A 177 3.94 -16.59 -2.25
C THR A 177 4.86 -15.40 -2.54
N LEU A 178 5.36 -15.33 -3.77
CA LEU A 178 6.28 -14.28 -4.22
C LEU A 178 5.54 -13.21 -5.03
N THR A 179 6.05 -11.97 -4.97
CA THR A 179 5.59 -10.88 -5.84
C THR A 179 5.94 -11.17 -7.31
N PRO A 180 5.27 -10.52 -8.29
CA PRO A 180 5.58 -10.73 -9.71
C PRO A 180 7.06 -10.55 -10.07
N PRO A 181 7.80 -9.55 -9.55
CA PRO A 181 9.24 -9.47 -9.77
C PRO A 181 10.03 -10.63 -9.16
N GLY A 182 9.56 -11.21 -8.04
CA GLY A 182 10.12 -12.44 -7.47
C GLY A 182 9.90 -13.66 -8.37
N LEU A 183 8.70 -13.81 -8.94
CA LEU A 183 8.38 -14.89 -9.89
C LEU A 183 9.28 -14.85 -11.14
N ARG A 184 9.60 -13.64 -11.63
CA ARG A 184 10.49 -13.44 -12.79
C ARG A 184 11.94 -13.88 -12.54
N ARG A 185 12.39 -13.97 -11.27
CA ARG A 185 13.75 -14.40 -10.92
C ARG A 185 13.94 -15.91 -10.91
N ILE A 186 12.86 -16.68 -10.89
CA ILE A 186 12.88 -18.14 -10.92
C ILE A 186 12.93 -18.60 -12.37
N ARG A 187 13.81 -19.55 -12.67
CA ARG A 187 13.77 -20.27 -13.95
C ARG A 187 12.67 -21.33 -13.90
N TRP A 188 11.65 -21.18 -14.73
CA TRP A 188 10.60 -22.19 -14.92
C TRP A 188 10.96 -23.03 -16.13
N SER A 189 11.46 -24.24 -15.94
CA SER A 189 12.01 -25.03 -17.06
C SER A 189 10.94 -25.72 -17.91
N ASP A 190 9.77 -26.03 -17.32
CA ASP A 190 8.65 -26.57 -18.07
C ASP A 190 7.96 -25.44 -18.85
N ALA A 191 7.84 -25.61 -20.17
CA ALA A 191 7.35 -24.55 -21.07
C ALA A 191 5.90 -24.14 -20.79
N SER A 192 5.04 -25.09 -20.39
CA SER A 192 3.64 -24.81 -20.10
C SER A 192 3.49 -24.02 -18.79
N LEU A 193 4.21 -24.45 -17.75
CA LEU A 193 4.26 -23.74 -16.47
C LEU A 193 4.89 -22.35 -16.64
N TYR A 194 5.98 -22.25 -17.40
CA TYR A 194 6.59 -20.96 -17.73
C TYR A 194 5.57 -20.02 -18.38
N SER A 195 4.85 -20.48 -19.40
CA SER A 195 3.83 -19.67 -20.08
C SER A 195 2.71 -19.24 -19.15
N ALA A 196 2.23 -20.13 -18.28
CA ALA A 196 1.21 -19.83 -17.27
C ALA A 196 1.69 -18.77 -16.26
N VAL A 197 2.92 -18.91 -15.75
CA VAL A 197 3.52 -17.93 -14.84
C VAL A 197 3.73 -16.58 -15.54
N GLN A 198 4.20 -16.57 -16.80
CA GLN A 198 4.35 -15.32 -17.54
C GLN A 198 2.99 -14.62 -17.77
N ALA A 199 1.93 -15.37 -18.08
CA ALA A 199 0.59 -14.80 -18.21
C ALA A 199 0.08 -14.23 -16.88
N HIS A 200 0.32 -14.94 -15.77
CA HIS A 200 0.00 -14.46 -14.43
C HIS A 200 0.75 -13.17 -14.09
N VAL A 201 2.07 -13.14 -14.31
CA VAL A 201 2.91 -11.95 -14.11
C VAL A 201 2.44 -10.80 -14.99
N LEU A 202 2.18 -11.02 -16.29
CA LEU A 202 1.71 -9.97 -17.20
C LEU A 202 0.38 -9.36 -16.73
N HIS A 203 -0.51 -10.18 -16.18
CA HIS A 203 -1.79 -9.71 -15.68
C HIS A 203 -1.66 -8.94 -14.36
N HIS A 204 -0.77 -9.39 -13.46
CA HIS A 204 -0.68 -8.92 -12.08
C HIS A 204 0.48 -7.96 -11.74
N ASP A 205 1.46 -7.79 -12.63
CA ASP A 205 2.63 -6.95 -12.39
C ASP A 205 2.34 -5.47 -12.66
N HIS A 206 1.85 -4.79 -11.63
CA HIS A 206 1.65 -3.33 -11.60
C HIS A 206 2.57 -2.70 -10.56
N SER A 207 3.83 -3.16 -10.55
CA SER A 207 4.84 -2.74 -9.59
C SER A 207 4.96 -1.22 -9.52
N THR A 208 4.99 -0.71 -8.29
CA THR A 208 5.21 0.70 -7.96
C THR A 208 6.22 0.79 -6.81
N ALA A 209 6.54 2.01 -6.39
CA ALA A 209 7.50 2.26 -5.32
C ALA A 209 6.78 2.75 -4.06
N TYR A 210 7.39 2.42 -2.92
CA TYR A 210 7.02 2.99 -1.63
C TYR A 210 8.27 3.33 -0.85
N LEU A 211 8.27 4.47 -0.19
CA LEU A 211 9.26 4.85 0.81
C LEU A 211 8.56 5.05 2.14
N ARG A 212 9.20 4.56 3.19
CA ARG A 212 8.85 4.91 4.55
C ARG A 212 10.00 5.67 5.17
N VAL A 213 9.74 6.91 5.59
CA VAL A 213 10.70 7.73 6.32
C VAL A 213 10.25 7.81 7.76
N THR A 214 11.00 7.18 8.67
CA THR A 214 10.73 7.18 10.10
C THR A 214 11.64 8.19 10.78
N LEU A 215 11.06 9.14 11.50
CA LEU A 215 11.77 10.21 12.20
C LEU A 215 11.58 10.06 13.70
N PHE A 216 12.69 10.02 14.44
CA PHE A 216 12.71 9.92 15.89
C PHE A 216 12.95 11.30 16.50
N TRP A 217 12.08 11.73 17.38
CA TRP A 217 12.03 13.08 17.94
C TRP A 217 12.15 13.04 19.44
N ARG A 218 12.76 14.07 20.04
CA ARG A 218 12.83 14.18 21.52
C ARG A 218 11.46 14.28 22.19
N ARG A 219 10.44 14.75 21.47
CA ARG A 219 9.07 14.93 21.94
C ARG A 219 8.08 14.87 20.79
N ARG A 220 6.82 14.57 21.09
CA ARG A 220 5.68 14.59 20.14
C ARG A 220 5.10 15.99 20.01
N PHE A 221 5.83 16.90 19.37
CA PHE A 221 5.42 18.31 19.27
C PHE A 221 4.18 18.55 18.38
N TRP A 222 3.74 17.55 17.61
CA TRP A 222 2.58 17.63 16.72
C TRP A 222 1.26 17.26 17.39
N ARG A 223 1.29 16.63 18.56
CA ARG A 223 0.12 15.99 19.18
C ARG A 223 -1.02 16.97 19.49
N ASP A 224 -0.69 18.23 19.78
CA ASP A 224 -1.70 19.26 20.07
C ASP A 224 -2.49 19.66 18.81
N GLN A 225 -1.89 19.51 17.63
CA GLN A 225 -2.47 19.84 16.33
C GLN A 225 -3.12 18.61 15.71
N PHE A 226 -2.51 17.44 15.90
CA PHE A 226 -2.93 16.14 15.38
C PHE A 226 -3.00 15.14 16.55
N PRO A 227 -4.15 15.08 17.26
CA PRO A 227 -4.30 14.23 18.45
C PRO A 227 -4.53 12.75 18.14
N GLU A 228 -4.81 12.41 16.89
CA GLU A 228 -5.00 11.04 16.40
C GLU A 228 -3.67 10.38 16.04
N ASP A 229 -3.69 9.06 15.86
CA ASP A 229 -2.49 8.27 15.52
C ASP A 229 -1.98 8.51 14.09
N TYR A 230 -2.67 9.31 13.29
CA TYR A 230 -2.24 9.71 11.95
C TYR A 230 -2.93 10.98 11.44
N PHE A 231 -2.30 11.63 10.47
CA PHE A 231 -2.86 12.70 9.66
C PHE A 231 -2.38 12.58 8.21
N VAL A 232 -3.02 13.26 7.27
CA VAL A 232 -2.62 13.30 5.86
C VAL A 232 -2.03 14.68 5.54
N SER A 233 -0.88 14.72 4.88
CA SER A 233 -0.30 15.96 4.35
C SER A 233 -0.37 15.99 2.83
N ASP A 234 -0.54 17.17 2.23
CA ASP A 234 -0.42 17.38 0.78
C ASP A 234 1.02 17.30 0.26
N ALA A 235 2.01 17.19 1.15
CA ALA A 235 3.38 16.89 0.79
C ALA A 235 3.46 15.64 -0.10
N PHE A 236 4.36 15.66 -1.10
CA PHE A 236 4.58 14.54 -2.02
C PHE A 236 3.30 14.05 -2.73
N GLY A 237 2.36 14.97 -3.00
CA GLY A 237 1.08 14.66 -3.68
C GLY A 237 0.02 14.04 -2.78
N GLY A 238 0.31 13.87 -1.49
CA GLY A 238 -0.55 13.18 -0.53
C GLY A 238 0.23 12.09 0.19
N VAL A 239 0.46 12.28 1.49
CA VAL A 239 1.18 11.35 2.37
C VAL A 239 0.47 11.20 3.70
N THR A 240 0.18 9.95 4.08
CA THR A 240 -0.18 9.63 5.45
C THR A 240 1.04 9.66 6.36
N VAL A 241 0.94 10.43 7.44
CA VAL A 241 1.94 10.54 8.50
C VAL A 241 1.38 9.91 9.76
N TYR A 242 1.97 8.80 10.18
CA TYR A 242 1.58 8.07 11.40
C TYR A 242 2.38 8.56 12.61
N ASP A 243 1.71 8.79 13.73
CA ASP A 243 2.32 8.79 15.05
C ASP A 243 2.45 7.34 15.53
N GLN A 244 3.69 6.86 15.65
CA GLN A 244 4.01 5.50 16.09
C GLN A 244 4.64 5.48 17.48
N SER A 245 4.45 6.56 18.23
CA SER A 245 5.04 6.69 19.54
C SER A 245 4.27 5.85 20.57
N SER A 246 4.96 5.15 21.46
CA SER A 246 4.33 4.35 22.53
C SER A 246 3.50 5.19 23.51
N ASP A 247 2.55 4.66 24.25
CA ASP A 247 1.85 5.48 25.26
C ASP A 247 2.78 5.94 26.40
N GLY A 248 2.82 7.25 26.68
CA GLY A 248 3.64 7.87 27.74
C GLY A 248 4.38 9.15 27.33
N ASP A 249 5.01 9.84 28.29
CA ASP A 249 5.85 11.01 28.03
C ASP A 249 7.24 10.55 27.56
N GLY A 250 7.51 10.69 26.26
CA GLY A 250 8.75 10.20 25.68
C GLY A 250 8.98 10.61 24.23
N VAL A 251 9.96 9.95 23.61
CA VAL A 251 10.36 10.09 22.21
C VAL A 251 9.13 10.05 21.31
N GLY A 252 9.08 11.00 20.38
CA GLY A 252 8.09 11.01 19.31
C GLY A 252 8.60 10.21 18.11
N VAL A 253 7.73 9.46 17.45
CA VAL A 253 8.07 8.67 16.26
C VAL A 253 7.06 8.99 15.19
N GLN A 254 7.50 9.62 14.11
CA GLN A 254 6.65 9.85 12.93
C GLN A 254 7.08 8.92 11.80
N SER A 255 6.11 8.36 11.09
CA SER A 255 6.35 7.58 9.88
C SER A 255 5.62 8.19 8.69
N TRP A 256 6.38 8.68 7.72
CA TRP A 256 5.90 9.30 6.49
C TRP A 256 5.87 8.27 5.36
N LEU A 257 4.71 8.09 4.76
CA LEU A 257 4.47 7.09 3.71
C LEU A 257 4.44 7.70 2.31
N ILE A 258 5.57 7.72 1.62
CA ILE A 258 5.70 8.34 0.30
C ILE A 258 5.47 7.26 -0.76
N ALA A 259 4.57 7.53 -1.70
CA ALA A 259 4.10 6.59 -2.72
C ALA A 259 4.38 7.08 -4.15
N GLY A 260 4.15 6.19 -5.12
CA GLY A 260 3.99 6.56 -6.52
C GLY A 260 5.23 7.21 -7.14
N ALA A 261 5.02 8.24 -7.95
CA ALA A 261 6.10 8.92 -8.66
C ALA A 261 7.11 9.56 -7.71
N ASN A 262 6.65 10.15 -6.61
CA ASN A 262 7.51 10.76 -5.59
C ASN A 262 8.44 9.73 -4.94
N ALA A 263 7.92 8.53 -4.64
CA ALA A 263 8.73 7.44 -4.11
C ALA A 263 9.80 6.97 -5.11
N ILE A 264 9.46 6.86 -6.40
CA ILE A 264 10.41 6.49 -7.46
C ILE A 264 11.52 7.53 -7.59
N GLU A 265 11.16 8.81 -7.56
CA GLU A 265 12.14 9.90 -7.67
C GLU A 265 13.11 9.91 -6.48
N LEU A 266 12.56 9.88 -5.27
CA LEU A 266 13.34 9.92 -4.04
C LEU A 266 14.16 8.65 -3.81
N ALA A 267 13.71 7.49 -4.29
CA ALA A 267 14.40 6.21 -4.12
C ALA A 267 15.86 6.21 -4.63
N ASN A 268 16.17 7.05 -5.61
CA ASN A 268 17.52 7.18 -6.19
C ASN A 268 18.43 8.15 -5.43
N ARG A 269 17.93 8.79 -4.36
CA ARG A 269 18.67 9.73 -3.53
C ARG A 269 19.24 9.05 -2.27
N SER A 270 20.23 9.69 -1.65
CA SER A 270 20.77 9.26 -0.35
C SER A 270 19.73 9.40 0.76
N ASP A 271 19.92 8.67 1.87
CA ASP A 271 19.03 8.76 3.04
C ASP A 271 18.96 10.19 3.58
N ASP A 272 20.10 10.89 3.66
CA ASP A 272 20.18 12.27 4.13
C ASP A 272 19.37 13.24 3.26
N GLU A 273 19.40 13.08 1.94
CA GLU A 273 18.63 13.90 1.01
C GLU A 273 17.13 13.64 1.11
N ILE A 274 16.73 12.38 1.33
CA ILE A 274 15.33 11.99 1.52
C ILE A 274 14.82 12.56 2.85
N VAL A 275 15.60 12.42 3.92
CA VAL A 275 15.27 12.95 5.25
C VAL A 275 15.17 14.47 5.19
N ALA A 276 16.10 15.16 4.53
CA ALA A 276 16.04 16.60 4.32
C ALA A 276 14.78 17.03 3.55
N ALA A 277 14.37 16.27 2.53
CA ALA A 277 13.13 16.54 1.81
C ALA A 277 11.89 16.40 2.71
N VAL A 278 11.82 15.37 3.55
CA VAL A 278 10.71 15.20 4.51
C VAL A 278 10.70 16.29 5.56
N LEU A 279 11.86 16.65 6.11
CA LEU A 279 11.98 17.76 7.06
C LEU A 279 11.56 19.10 6.44
N GLY A 280 11.92 19.34 5.18
CA GLY A 280 11.50 20.52 4.43
C GLY A 280 10.01 20.53 4.07
N ALA A 281 9.37 19.37 4.03
CA ALA A 281 7.93 19.21 3.78
C ALA A 281 7.08 19.24 5.05
N MET A 282 7.69 19.36 6.23
CA MET A 282 6.96 19.51 7.49
C MET A 282 6.03 20.72 7.44
N PRO A 283 4.76 20.60 7.86
CA PRO A 283 3.85 21.73 7.93
C PRO A 283 4.44 22.85 8.78
N SER A 284 4.48 24.08 8.26
CA SER A 284 5.15 25.22 8.92
C SER A 284 4.56 25.55 10.32
N MET A 285 3.30 25.17 10.53
CA MET A 285 2.60 25.30 11.81
C MET A 285 3.08 24.33 12.89
N LEU A 286 3.94 23.38 12.56
CA LEU A 286 4.60 22.49 13.50
C LEU A 286 6.01 23.03 13.82
N PRO A 287 6.21 23.68 14.98
CA PRO A 287 7.50 24.26 15.32
C PRO A 287 8.51 23.16 15.65
N VAL A 288 9.37 22.85 14.69
CA VAL A 288 10.52 21.95 14.88
C VAL A 288 11.66 22.76 15.50
N SER A 289 12.02 22.46 16.75
CA SER A 289 13.18 23.11 17.38
C SER A 289 14.49 22.56 16.83
N ASP A 290 15.53 23.38 16.81
CA ASP A 290 16.89 22.93 16.51
C ASP A 290 17.26 21.74 17.41
N ASN A 291 17.88 20.71 16.82
CA ASN A 291 18.23 19.46 17.48
C ASN A 291 17.03 18.65 18.04
N ALA A 292 15.79 18.87 17.57
CA ALA A 292 14.65 18.03 17.99
C ALA A 292 14.76 16.59 17.49
N LEU A 293 15.32 16.41 16.29
CA LEU A 293 15.53 15.10 15.65
C LEU A 293 16.65 14.36 16.39
N ILE A 294 16.36 13.13 16.81
CA ILE A 294 17.30 12.20 17.44
C ILE A 294 17.98 11.37 16.36
N ASP A 295 17.17 10.80 15.46
CA ASP A 295 17.61 9.86 14.43
C ASP A 295 16.54 9.77 13.32
N SER A 296 16.91 9.16 12.21
CA SER A 296 16.01 8.93 11.08
C SER A 296 16.33 7.62 10.38
N ARG A 297 15.30 6.98 9.80
CA ARG A 297 15.44 5.74 9.03
C ARG A 297 14.65 5.84 7.73
N VAL A 298 15.25 5.39 6.63
CA VAL A 298 14.59 5.31 5.33
C VAL A 298 14.51 3.84 4.90
N ASP A 299 13.29 3.32 4.80
CA ASP A 299 13.03 1.99 4.24
C ASP A 299 12.48 2.12 2.81
N ARG A 300 13.10 1.41 1.86
CA ARG A 300 12.75 1.45 0.43
C ARG A 300 12.09 0.15 -0.01
N TRP A 301 10.86 0.23 -0.52
CA TRP A 301 10.12 -0.89 -1.08
C TRP A 301 10.09 -0.77 -2.60
N LEU A 302 11.06 -1.41 -3.26
CA LEU A 302 11.30 -1.33 -4.70
C LEU A 302 11.49 -2.73 -5.30
N GLY A 303 11.10 -2.89 -6.56
CA GLY A 303 11.35 -4.12 -7.32
C GLY A 303 10.74 -5.36 -6.65
N VAL A 304 11.58 -6.33 -6.24
CA VAL A 304 11.11 -7.57 -5.59
C VAL A 304 10.50 -7.34 -4.21
N ALA A 305 11.00 -6.35 -3.49
CA ALA A 305 10.37 -5.85 -2.27
C ALA A 305 9.41 -4.69 -2.56
N GLY A 306 9.04 -4.48 -3.82
CA GLY A 306 8.11 -3.43 -4.22
C GLY A 306 6.69 -3.74 -3.79
N VAL A 307 5.88 -2.69 -3.79
CA VAL A 307 4.42 -2.77 -3.69
C VAL A 307 3.82 -2.77 -5.09
N SER A 308 2.55 -3.14 -5.22
CA SER A 308 1.83 -3.07 -6.49
C SER A 308 0.74 -2.01 -6.41
N GLY A 309 0.61 -1.20 -7.46
CA GLY A 309 -0.64 -0.50 -7.70
C GLY A 309 -1.73 -1.54 -7.91
N LEU A 310 -2.83 -1.43 -7.16
CA LEU A 310 -3.99 -2.30 -7.33
C LEU A 310 -5.08 -1.56 -8.12
N PRO A 311 -6.02 -2.26 -8.76
CA PRO A 311 -6.06 -3.71 -8.92
C PRO A 311 -4.91 -4.15 -9.82
N GLY A 312 -4.22 -5.22 -9.41
CA GLY A 312 -3.14 -5.80 -10.19
C GLY A 312 -3.73 -6.61 -11.34
N GLY A 313 -4.46 -6.00 -12.28
CA GLY A 313 -5.09 -6.69 -13.41
C GLY A 313 -6.61 -6.58 -13.44
N VAL A 314 -7.13 -6.14 -14.58
CA VAL A 314 -8.56 -6.01 -14.89
C VAL A 314 -8.82 -6.72 -16.23
N PRO A 315 -9.85 -7.56 -16.36
CA PRO A 315 -10.83 -7.95 -15.33
C PRO A 315 -10.19 -8.81 -14.23
N LEU A 316 -10.75 -8.74 -13.03
CA LEU A 316 -10.35 -9.57 -11.90
C LEU A 316 -10.62 -11.04 -12.21
N LEU A 317 -9.61 -11.89 -12.03
CA LEU A 317 -9.71 -13.33 -12.21
C LEU A 317 -10.34 -14.01 -10.98
N SER A 318 -10.95 -15.19 -11.19
CA SER A 318 -11.45 -16.03 -10.08
C SER A 318 -10.31 -16.41 -9.13
N LEU A 319 -10.64 -16.70 -7.87
CA LEU A 319 -9.64 -17.19 -6.89
C LEU A 319 -8.90 -18.44 -7.43
N GLU A 320 -9.62 -19.36 -8.05
CA GLU A 320 -9.04 -20.54 -8.72
C GLU A 320 -7.99 -20.15 -9.76
N LYS A 321 -8.32 -19.26 -10.71
CA LYS A 321 -7.36 -18.83 -11.75
C LYS A 321 -6.18 -18.02 -11.19
N ARG A 322 -6.39 -17.29 -10.09
CA ARG A 322 -5.31 -16.54 -9.42
C ARG A 322 -4.34 -17.47 -8.70
N HIS A 323 -4.86 -18.49 -8.01
CA HIS A 323 -4.05 -19.42 -7.21
C HIS A 323 -3.46 -20.56 -8.06
N THR A 324 -4.11 -20.91 -9.16
CA THR A 324 -3.73 -22.00 -10.07
C THR A 324 -3.63 -21.48 -11.50
N PRO A 325 -2.54 -20.76 -11.85
CA PRO A 325 -2.36 -20.22 -13.19
C PRO A 325 -2.15 -21.32 -14.25
N ASP A 326 -1.64 -22.49 -13.86
CA ASP A 326 -1.51 -23.67 -14.72
C ASP A 326 -2.55 -24.73 -14.34
N ALA A 327 -3.54 -24.94 -15.20
CA ALA A 327 -4.67 -25.84 -14.95
C ALA A 327 -4.29 -27.33 -14.84
N ARG A 328 -3.05 -27.71 -15.20
CA ARG A 328 -2.55 -29.08 -14.99
C ARG A 328 -2.33 -29.39 -13.51
N TRP A 329 -2.21 -28.37 -12.67
CA TRP A 329 -1.87 -28.46 -11.25
C TRP A 329 -3.00 -27.91 -10.36
N PRO A 330 -4.15 -28.59 -10.28
CA PRO A 330 -5.30 -28.13 -9.48
C PRO A 330 -4.97 -28.00 -7.98
N GLN A 331 -5.78 -27.22 -7.27
CA GLN A 331 -5.65 -26.97 -5.81
C GLN A 331 -5.74 -28.23 -4.95
#